data_AF-X1RCC2-F1
#
_entry.id   AF-X1RCC2-F1
#
_cell.length_a   1.000
_cell.length_b   1.000
_cell.length_c   1.000
_cell.angle_alpha   90.00
_cell.angle_beta   90.00
_cell.angle_gamma   90.00
#
_symmetry.space_group_name_H-M   'P 1'
#
loop_
_entity.id
_entity.type
_entity.pdbx_description
1 polymer ?
#
loop_
_entity_poly.entity_id
_entity_poly.type
_entity_poly.pdbx_seq_one_letter_code
_entity_poly.pdbx_strand_id
1 'polypeptide(L)'
;IENVERQIDSLFLKIKEYQEKIDELSKDTNTLITGNDRRLTDDELNEMANEINENLGLFINKKVIVECFYLDNLSLEKIRVDIKSSVRKIMEQGIKIDDLENGKKQLIREISEISLDHYDALIASDIATSLLLASLFLNAEGTEKRRQEAIASVDDVIRTIQQGQIIIRKGEVVTSEDITILNALGLKNPKINFSNIIGIIMITALCLLVVFLYLSYFYPDIYENVNKLILLGIISIFVVLLAKIASQASGYLMPVAAASMLIAISLSPNIA
;
A
#
# COMPACT_ATOMS: atom_id res chain seq x y z
N ILE A 1 6.43 16.17 20.76
CA ILE A 1 5.64 17.10 21.58
C ILE A 1 6.01 16.94 23.06
N GLU A 2 5.78 15.75 23.64
CA GLU A 2 6.06 15.49 25.06
C GLU A 2 7.51 15.78 25.51
N ASN A 3 8.50 15.54 24.64
CA ASN A 3 9.91 15.87 24.95
C ASN A 3 10.16 17.38 25.07
N VAL A 4 9.53 18.19 24.20
CA VAL A 4 9.67 19.66 24.22
C VAL A 4 8.95 20.25 25.44
N GLU A 5 7.80 19.70 25.82
CA GLU A 5 7.11 20.11 27.06
C GLU A 5 7.96 19.85 28.31
N ARG A 6 8.65 18.70 28.39
CA ARG A 6 9.57 18.41 29.50
C ARG A 6 10.76 19.37 29.52
N GLN A 7 11.29 19.75 28.36
CA GLN A 7 12.36 20.73 28.26
C GLN A 7 11.92 22.11 28.78
N ILE A 8 10.73 22.56 28.41
CA ILE A 8 10.13 23.80 28.95
C ILE A 8 10.01 23.70 30.47
N ASP A 9 9.40 22.64 30.99
CA ASP A 9 9.23 22.47 32.44
C ASP A 9 10.59 22.45 33.18
N SER A 10 11.61 21.80 32.62
CA SER A 10 12.96 21.76 33.21
C SER A 10 13.68 23.13 33.20
N LEU A 11 13.48 23.94 32.17
CA LEU A 11 14.06 25.27 32.05
C LEU A 11 13.49 26.20 33.13
N PHE A 12 12.17 26.23 33.26
CA PHE A 12 11.49 27.09 34.24
C PHE A 12 11.76 26.64 35.68
N LEU A 13 11.93 25.34 35.93
CA LEU A 13 12.29 24.80 37.24
C LEU A 13 13.72 25.21 37.64
N LYS A 14 14.65 25.19 36.69
CA LYS A 14 16.03 25.62 36.92
C LYS A 14 16.12 27.14 37.12
N ILE A 15 15.40 27.94 36.33
CA ILE A 15 15.31 29.39 36.54
C ILE A 15 14.80 29.71 37.95
N LYS A 16 13.78 29.01 38.43
CA LYS A 16 13.25 29.17 39.79
C LYS A 16 14.27 28.80 40.88
N GLU A 17 15.03 27.72 40.69
CA GLU A 17 16.10 27.32 41.62
C GLU A 17 17.20 28.38 41.72
N TYR A 18 17.59 28.98 40.59
CA TYR A 18 18.58 30.07 40.58
C TYR A 18 18.00 31.37 41.16
N GLN A 19 16.72 31.68 40.95
CA GLN A 19 16.05 32.80 41.63
C GLN A 19 16.02 32.61 43.15
N GLU A 20 15.70 31.40 43.65
CA GLU A 20 15.74 31.10 45.08
C GLU A 20 17.16 31.22 45.66
N LYS A 21 18.20 30.80 44.93
CA LYS A 21 19.61 31.00 45.34
C LYS A 21 20.01 32.47 45.37
N ILE A 22 19.52 33.28 44.43
CA ILE A 22 19.76 34.73 44.39
C ILE A 22 19.02 35.42 45.56
N ASP A 23 17.78 35.01 45.86
CA ASP A 23 17.00 35.51 46.99
C ASP A 23 17.63 35.09 48.34
N GLU A 24 18.18 33.88 48.47
CA GLU A 24 18.92 33.45 49.66
C GLU A 24 20.23 34.23 49.86
N LEU A 25 20.99 34.47 48.79
CA LEU A 25 22.19 35.33 48.84
C LEU A 25 21.88 36.76 49.31
N SER A 26 20.70 37.29 48.93
CA SER A 26 20.23 38.62 49.32
C SER A 26 19.75 38.71 50.78
N LYS A 27 19.29 37.60 51.37
CA LYS A 27 18.86 37.54 52.77
C LYS A 27 20.04 37.47 53.74
N ASP A 28 21.12 36.79 53.37
CA ASP A 28 22.33 36.69 54.19
C ASP A 28 23.11 38.02 54.29
N THR A 29 22.84 38.98 53.40
CA THR A 29 23.51 40.29 53.40
C THR A 29 22.90 41.28 54.41
N ASN A 30 21.75 41.00 55.00
CA ASN A 30 21.07 41.92 55.93
C ASN A 30 21.56 41.87 57.39
N THR A 31 22.53 41.01 57.74
CA THR A 31 23.12 40.96 59.09
C THR A 31 24.53 41.55 59.21
N LEU A 32 25.14 42.05 58.13
CA LEU A 32 26.44 42.74 58.18
C LEU A 32 26.48 43.94 57.23
N ILE A 33 25.78 45.02 57.59
CA ILE A 33 25.95 46.32 56.94
C ILE A 33 27.28 46.92 57.39
N THR A 34 28.32 46.80 56.57
CA THR A 34 29.23 47.91 56.25
C THR A 34 29.88 47.65 54.89
N GLY A 35 29.45 48.39 53.87
CA GLY A 35 30.24 48.66 52.66
C GLY A 35 29.96 47.78 51.45
N ASN A 36 29.36 48.41 50.44
CA ASN A 36 29.17 47.98 49.05
C ASN A 36 28.06 46.95 48.78
N ASP A 37 26.93 47.47 48.28
CA ASP A 37 25.93 46.78 47.47
C ASP A 37 26.62 45.88 46.43
N ARG A 38 26.69 44.57 46.70
CA ARG A 38 26.87 43.57 45.63
C ARG A 38 25.54 43.43 44.91
N ARG A 39 25.23 44.38 44.03
CA ARG A 39 24.39 44.08 42.87
C ARG A 39 25.11 42.98 42.10
N LEU A 40 24.44 41.84 41.84
CA LEU A 40 24.99 40.81 40.96
C LEU A 40 25.54 41.48 39.69
N THR A 41 26.76 41.14 39.31
CA THR A 41 27.42 41.74 38.16
C THR A 41 26.77 41.17 36.90
N ASP A 42 26.53 41.98 35.85
CA ASP A 42 25.96 41.51 34.56
C ASP A 42 26.73 40.28 34.00
N ASP A 43 28.00 40.12 34.35
CA ASP A 43 28.84 38.97 33.99
C ASP A 43 28.43 37.65 34.69
N GLU A 44 28.04 37.68 35.97
CA GLU A 44 27.61 36.49 36.73
C GLU A 44 26.24 35.97 36.23
N LEU A 45 25.35 36.89 35.84
CA LEU A 45 24.05 36.55 35.23
C LEU A 45 24.21 35.95 33.83
N ASN A 46 25.18 36.44 33.06
CA ASN A 46 25.52 35.88 31.75
C ASN A 46 26.21 34.51 31.85
N GLU A 47 26.92 34.23 32.95
CA GLU A 47 27.52 32.93 33.24
C GLU A 47 26.45 31.89 33.61
N MET A 48 25.50 32.24 34.49
CA MET A 48 24.35 31.40 34.82
C MET A 48 23.47 31.10 33.60
N ALA A 49 23.25 32.09 32.72
CA ALA A 49 22.55 31.88 31.45
C ALA A 49 23.28 30.90 30.51
N ASN A 50 24.62 30.88 30.51
CA ASN A 50 25.39 29.91 29.74
C ASN A 50 25.31 28.50 30.33
N GLU A 51 25.36 28.39 31.65
CA GLU A 51 25.29 27.10 32.33
C GLU A 51 23.92 26.42 32.14
N ILE A 52 22.84 27.20 32.06
CA ILE A 52 21.49 26.71 31.72
C ILE A 52 21.44 26.21 30.27
N ASN A 53 21.98 26.98 29.32
CA ASN A 53 22.05 26.58 27.92
C ASN A 53 22.89 25.31 27.71
N GLU A 54 24.06 25.19 28.35
CA GLU A 54 24.93 24.02 28.26
C GLU A 54 24.30 22.77 28.90
N ASN A 55 23.69 22.90 30.08
CA ASN A 55 23.07 21.75 30.76
C ASN A 55 21.83 21.22 30.03
N LEU A 56 21.06 22.07 29.37
CA LEU A 56 19.82 21.68 28.70
C LEU A 56 20.00 21.47 27.19
N GLY A 57 21.18 21.77 26.64
CA GLY A 57 21.46 21.70 25.20
C GLY A 57 20.61 22.69 24.39
N LEU A 58 20.29 23.84 24.98
CA LEU A 58 19.42 24.85 24.38
C LEU A 58 20.25 26.02 23.85
N PHE A 59 19.80 26.62 22.74
CA PHE A 59 20.45 27.78 22.10
C PHE A 59 19.60 29.04 22.29
N ILE A 60 19.30 29.38 23.55
CA ILE A 60 18.47 30.54 23.89
C ILE A 60 19.37 31.78 24.00
N ASN A 61 18.88 32.93 23.57
CA ASN A 61 19.58 34.19 23.73
C ASN A 61 19.79 34.50 25.22
N LYS A 62 21.05 34.71 25.63
CA LYS A 62 21.47 34.94 27.02
C LYS A 62 20.69 36.08 27.68
N LYS A 63 20.41 37.14 26.92
CA LYS A 63 19.69 38.32 27.38
C LYS A 63 18.26 37.99 27.86
N VAL A 64 17.60 37.06 27.17
CA VAL A 64 16.22 36.64 27.47
C VAL A 64 16.18 35.80 28.76
N ILE A 65 17.20 34.99 29.01
CA ILE A 65 17.35 34.23 30.27
C ILE A 65 17.63 35.20 31.43
N VAL A 66 18.48 36.20 31.20
CA VAL A 66 18.78 37.23 32.21
C VAL A 66 17.54 38.06 32.55
N GLU A 67 16.73 38.42 31.55
CA GLU A 67 15.46 39.11 31.76
C GLU A 67 14.47 38.27 32.59
N CYS A 68 14.43 36.94 32.40
CA CYS A 68 13.62 36.03 33.22
C CYS A 68 14.00 36.05 34.70
N PHE A 69 15.27 36.31 35.07
CA PHE A 69 15.67 36.38 36.47
C PHE A 69 15.07 37.59 37.21
N TYR A 70 14.70 38.65 36.49
CA TYR A 70 14.11 39.87 37.07
C TYR A 70 12.57 39.84 37.14
N LEU A 71 11.91 38.85 36.53
CA LEU A 71 10.45 38.69 36.57
C LEU A 71 9.98 38.09 37.91
N ASP A 72 8.80 38.50 38.34
CA ASP A 72 8.13 37.94 39.51
C ASP A 72 7.64 36.51 39.23
N ASN A 73 7.61 35.67 40.27
CA ASN A 73 7.19 34.27 40.20
C ASN A 73 5.81 34.08 39.54
N LEU A 74 4.91 35.07 39.63
CA LEU A 74 3.56 35.00 39.04
C LEU A 74 3.60 35.16 37.51
N SER A 75 4.38 36.12 37.00
CA SER A 75 4.53 36.34 35.55
C SER A 75 5.35 35.23 34.91
N LEU A 76 6.35 34.71 35.61
CA LEU A 76 7.18 33.59 35.17
C LEU A 76 6.35 32.30 34.96
N GLU A 77 5.38 32.05 35.84
CA GLU A 77 4.47 30.92 35.71
C GLU A 77 3.42 31.12 34.60
N LYS A 78 2.95 32.36 34.38
CA LYS A 78 2.08 32.68 33.25
C LYS A 78 2.79 32.45 31.92
N ILE A 79 4.00 32.97 31.78
CA ILE A 79 4.84 32.78 30.58
C ILE A 79 5.05 31.29 30.31
N ARG A 80 5.33 30.48 31.33
CA ARG A 80 5.47 29.02 31.19
C ARG A 80 4.22 28.37 30.59
N VAL A 81 3.03 28.73 31.09
CA VAL A 81 1.74 28.19 30.63
C VAL A 81 1.44 28.65 29.20
N ASP A 82 1.69 29.90 28.87
CA ASP A 82 1.46 30.49 27.55
C ASP A 82 2.36 29.83 26.49
N ILE A 83 3.65 29.64 26.79
CA ILE A 83 4.59 28.94 25.92
C ILE A 83 4.14 27.49 25.72
N LYS A 84 3.83 26.77 26.81
CA LYS A 84 3.46 25.35 26.75
C LYS A 84 2.21 25.13 25.89
N SER A 85 1.17 25.94 26.10
CA SER A 85 -0.07 25.84 25.34
C SER A 85 0.12 26.18 23.86
N SER A 86 0.86 27.25 23.55
CA SER A 86 1.12 27.71 22.18
C SER A 86 2.00 26.73 21.39
N VAL A 87 3.10 26.28 21.99
CA VAL A 87 4.01 25.29 21.36
C VAL A 87 3.28 23.98 21.11
N ARG A 88 2.50 23.49 22.08
CA ARG A 88 1.72 22.26 21.89
C ARG A 88 0.75 22.39 20.72
N LYS A 89 -0.02 23.47 20.67
CA LYS A 89 -1.04 23.69 19.62
C LYS A 89 -0.42 23.72 18.23
N ILE A 90 0.72 24.39 18.05
CA ILE A 90 1.39 24.46 16.75
C ILE A 90 2.08 23.12 16.42
N MET A 91 2.68 22.44 17.38
CA MET A 91 3.26 21.13 17.13
C MET A 91 2.21 20.06 16.81
N GLU A 92 1.00 20.14 17.37
CA GLU A 92 -0.15 19.27 17.05
C GLU A 92 -0.67 19.51 15.63
N GLN A 93 -0.57 20.74 15.10
CA GLN A 93 -0.90 21.04 13.70
C GLN A 93 0.10 20.40 12.71
N GLY A 94 1.28 20.00 13.19
CA GLY A 94 2.28 19.31 12.38
C GLY A 94 3.15 20.27 11.57
N ILE A 95 4.38 20.51 12.03
CA ILE A 95 5.33 21.42 11.37
C ILE A 95 6.32 20.60 10.55
N LYS A 96 6.38 20.86 9.25
CA LYS A 96 7.41 20.30 8.35
C LYS A 96 8.76 20.97 8.60
N ILE A 97 9.84 20.27 8.27
CA ILE A 97 11.21 20.80 8.38
C ILE A 97 11.36 22.09 7.54
N ASP A 98 10.82 22.10 6.32
CA ASP A 98 10.91 23.26 5.40
C ASP A 98 10.02 24.46 5.83
N ASP A 99 8.98 24.21 6.64
CA ASP A 99 8.03 25.24 7.10
C ASP A 99 8.30 25.73 8.53
N LEU A 100 9.45 25.36 9.12
CA LEU A 100 9.79 25.72 10.50
C LEU A 100 9.73 27.23 10.73
N GLU A 101 10.13 28.03 9.74
CA GLU A 101 10.14 29.49 9.82
C GLU A 101 8.72 30.10 9.82
N ASN A 102 7.80 29.50 9.06
CA ASN A 102 6.39 29.86 9.10
C ASN A 102 5.76 29.46 10.45
N GLY A 103 6.13 28.28 10.97
CA GLY A 103 5.73 27.83 12.31
C GLY A 103 6.18 28.79 13.42
N LYS A 104 7.40 29.33 13.34
CA LYS A 104 7.91 30.36 14.28
C LYS A 104 7.09 31.64 14.21
N LYS A 105 6.76 32.14 13.01
CA LYS A 105 5.93 33.34 12.86
C LYS A 105 4.52 33.14 13.42
N GLN A 106 3.94 31.97 13.21
CA GLN A 106 2.64 31.61 13.76
C GLN A 106 2.68 31.53 15.28
N LEU A 107 3.76 30.98 15.86
CA LEU A 107 3.98 30.90 17.31
C LEU A 107 4.05 32.27 17.96
N ILE A 108 4.79 33.21 17.37
CA ILE A 108 4.88 34.59 17.87
C ILE A 108 3.49 35.24 17.89
N ARG A 109 2.71 35.03 16.84
CA ARG A 109 1.34 35.58 16.74
C ARG A 109 0.42 34.97 17.80
N GLU A 110 0.48 33.66 17.99
CA GLU A 110 -0.34 32.93 18.94
C GLU A 110 -0.05 33.37 20.39
N ILE A 111 1.23 33.53 20.73
CA ILE A 111 1.66 34.05 22.03
C ILE A 111 1.21 35.50 22.20
N SER A 112 1.32 36.34 21.17
CA SER A 112 0.87 37.74 21.22
C SER A 112 -0.65 37.87 21.37
N GLU A 113 -1.44 36.86 20.96
CA GLU A 113 -2.89 36.84 21.11
C GLU A 113 -3.34 36.34 22.50
N ILE A 114 -2.52 35.53 23.17
CA ILE A 114 -2.83 34.92 24.49
C ILE A 114 -2.29 35.77 25.65
N SER A 115 -1.09 36.33 25.49
CA SER A 115 -0.43 37.08 26.55
C SER A 115 -1.08 38.46 26.75
N LEU A 116 -1.35 38.79 28.02
CA LEU A 116 -2.03 40.03 28.41
C LEU A 116 -1.10 41.26 28.41
N ASP A 117 0.21 41.04 28.53
CA ASP A 117 1.23 42.09 28.50
C ASP A 117 2.19 41.92 27.32
N HIS A 118 2.56 43.03 26.69
CA HIS A 118 3.41 43.04 25.50
C HIS A 118 4.86 42.65 25.82
N TYR A 119 5.32 42.97 27.02
CA TYR A 119 6.67 42.63 27.48
C TYR A 119 6.81 41.13 27.72
N ASP A 120 5.85 40.53 28.44
CA ASP A 120 5.78 39.08 28.66
C ASP A 120 5.67 38.30 27.35
N ALA A 121 4.88 38.80 26.39
CA ALA A 121 4.71 38.16 25.07
C ALA A 121 6.01 38.11 24.26
N LEU A 122 6.87 39.13 24.39
CA LEU A 122 8.14 39.21 23.66
C LEU A 122 9.13 38.17 24.19
N ILE A 123 9.27 38.08 25.51
CA ILE A 123 10.12 37.09 26.19
C ILE A 123 9.61 35.67 25.90
N ALA A 124 8.31 35.46 26.02
CA ALA A 124 7.68 34.18 25.74
C ALA A 124 7.92 33.72 24.30
N SER A 125 7.83 34.64 23.34
CA SER A 125 8.04 34.36 21.92
C SER A 125 9.49 33.98 21.58
N ASP A 126 10.47 34.68 22.16
CA ASP A 126 11.88 34.37 21.94
C ASP A 126 12.26 33.00 22.53
N ILE A 127 11.75 32.67 23.72
CA ILE A 127 11.95 31.34 24.32
C ILE A 127 11.25 30.28 23.47
N ALA A 128 9.98 30.47 23.14
CA ALA A 128 9.20 29.47 22.42
C ALA A 128 9.76 29.18 21.01
N THR A 129 10.22 30.19 20.28
CA THR A 129 10.79 30.01 18.92
C THR A 129 12.12 29.28 18.92
N SER A 130 12.90 29.38 20.00
CA SER A 130 14.16 28.64 20.16
C SER A 130 13.95 27.14 20.49
N LEU A 131 12.83 26.80 21.13
CA LEU A 131 12.46 25.44 21.54
C LEU A 131 11.61 24.71 20.48
N LEU A 132 11.13 25.42 19.46
CA LEU A 132 10.30 24.85 18.41
C LEU A 132 11.13 23.95 17.47
N LEU A 133 10.74 22.68 17.40
CA LEU A 133 11.31 21.68 16.50
C LEU A 133 10.25 21.16 15.52
N ALA A 134 10.68 20.71 14.35
CA ALA A 134 9.80 20.07 13.37
C ALA A 134 9.12 18.85 14.01
N SER A 135 7.78 18.80 13.93
CA SER A 135 6.96 17.75 14.55
C SER A 135 6.41 16.75 13.53
N LEU A 136 6.43 17.07 12.24
CA LEU A 136 5.92 16.22 11.18
C LEU A 136 7.04 15.38 10.54
N PHE A 137 7.00 14.08 10.78
CA PHE A 137 7.89 13.10 10.13
C PHE A 137 7.06 12.12 9.29
N LEU A 138 7.62 11.67 8.17
CA LEU A 138 6.97 10.68 7.31
C LEU A 138 6.91 9.33 8.04
N ASN A 139 5.71 8.93 8.47
CA ASN A 139 5.47 7.58 8.98
C ASN A 139 5.15 6.64 7.81
N ALA A 140 6.18 6.01 7.24
CA ALA A 140 6.04 5.08 6.14
C ALA A 140 5.17 3.85 6.52
N GLU A 141 5.37 3.31 7.72
CA GLU A 141 4.68 2.11 8.21
C GLU A 141 3.17 2.35 8.41
N GLY A 142 2.80 3.46 9.06
CA GLY A 142 1.40 3.82 9.27
C GLY A 142 0.68 4.19 7.96
N THR A 143 1.41 4.79 7.01
CA THR A 143 0.86 5.10 5.68
C THR A 143 0.59 3.81 4.90
N GLU A 144 1.53 2.86 4.93
CA GLU A 144 1.38 1.59 4.23
C GLU A 144 0.29 0.72 4.85
N LYS A 145 0.19 0.69 6.19
CA LYS A 145 -0.90 -0.01 6.89
C LYS A 145 -2.27 0.54 6.49
N ARG A 146 -2.47 1.86 6.51
CA ARG A 146 -3.74 2.48 6.10
C ARG A 146 -4.03 2.26 4.61
N ARG A 147 -2.99 2.20 3.77
CA ARG A 147 -3.15 1.86 2.34
C ARG A 147 -3.66 0.43 2.18
N GLN A 148 -3.10 -0.53 2.92
CA GLN A 148 -3.56 -1.91 2.89
C GLN A 148 -4.98 -2.06 3.43
N GLU A 149 -5.32 -1.37 4.51
CA GLU A 149 -6.68 -1.33 5.05
C GLU A 149 -7.68 -0.74 4.03
N ALA A 150 -7.29 0.34 3.34
CA ALA A 150 -8.12 0.93 2.28
C ALA A 150 -8.33 -0.03 1.11
N ILE A 151 -7.28 -0.73 0.65
CA ILE A 151 -7.38 -1.75 -0.39
C ILE A 151 -8.31 -2.89 0.06
N ALA A 152 -8.17 -3.36 1.29
CA ALA A 152 -9.01 -4.42 1.85
C ALA A 152 -10.47 -4.00 2.06
N SER A 153 -10.74 -2.71 2.20
CA SER A 153 -12.09 -2.16 2.38
C SER A 153 -12.86 -1.96 1.06
N VAL A 154 -12.20 -2.10 -0.09
CA VAL A 154 -12.88 -2.01 -1.38
C VAL A 154 -13.57 -3.34 -1.65
N ASP A 155 -14.90 -3.32 -1.73
CA ASP A 155 -15.69 -4.47 -2.14
C ASP A 155 -15.31 -4.92 -3.56
N ASP A 156 -15.17 -6.24 -3.75
CA ASP A 156 -14.93 -6.83 -5.06
C ASP A 156 -16.02 -6.41 -6.05
N VAL A 157 -15.62 -5.88 -7.21
CA VAL A 157 -16.55 -5.46 -8.25
C VAL A 157 -17.15 -6.72 -8.91
N ILE A 158 -18.26 -7.21 -8.38
CA ILE A 158 -19.02 -8.32 -8.97
C ILE A 158 -19.69 -7.82 -10.24
N ARG A 159 -19.05 -8.02 -11.39
CA ARG A 159 -19.68 -7.78 -12.71
C ARG A 159 -20.57 -8.96 -13.08
N THR A 160 -21.88 -8.76 -13.02
CA THR A 160 -22.86 -9.72 -13.55
C THR A 160 -22.94 -9.56 -15.07
N ILE A 161 -22.49 -10.58 -15.81
CA ILE A 161 -22.62 -10.63 -17.28
C ILE A 161 -23.89 -11.40 -17.63
N GLN A 162 -24.77 -10.78 -18.41
CA GLN A 162 -26.00 -11.42 -18.87
C GLN A 162 -25.75 -12.27 -20.11
N GLN A 163 -26.53 -13.34 -20.27
CA GLN A 163 -26.46 -14.22 -21.44
C GLN A 163 -26.78 -13.43 -22.72
N GLY A 164 -25.86 -13.45 -23.69
CA GLY A 164 -26.01 -12.73 -24.97
C GLY A 164 -25.35 -11.34 -25.03
N GLN A 165 -24.72 -10.90 -23.94
CA GLN A 165 -23.91 -9.67 -23.94
C GLN A 165 -22.65 -9.83 -24.80
N ILE A 166 -22.37 -8.84 -25.64
CA ILE A 166 -21.13 -8.79 -26.42
C ILE A 166 -19.99 -8.38 -25.48
N ILE A 167 -18.98 -9.24 -25.37
CA ILE A 167 -17.84 -9.04 -24.46
C ILE A 167 -16.68 -8.34 -25.19
N ILE A 168 -16.41 -8.73 -26.43
CA ILE A 168 -15.35 -8.12 -27.27
C ILE A 168 -15.92 -7.89 -28.66
N ARG A 169 -15.76 -6.68 -29.20
CA ARG A 169 -16.11 -6.38 -30.59
C ARG A 169 -14.92 -6.63 -31.52
N LYS A 170 -15.22 -7.00 -32.77
CA LYS A 170 -14.19 -7.22 -33.80
C LYS A 170 -13.42 -5.91 -34.04
N GLY A 171 -12.12 -5.92 -33.75
CA GLY A 171 -11.23 -4.76 -33.89
C GLY A 171 -10.89 -4.03 -32.59
N GLU A 172 -11.46 -4.47 -31.46
CA GLU A 172 -11.17 -3.92 -30.14
C GLU A 172 -9.89 -4.52 -29.55
N VAL A 173 -9.10 -3.71 -28.82
CA VAL A 173 -7.86 -4.16 -28.17
C VAL A 173 -8.23 -4.92 -26.91
N VAL A 174 -7.81 -6.18 -26.83
CA VAL A 174 -8.13 -7.09 -25.71
C VAL A 174 -7.43 -6.62 -24.43
N THR A 175 -8.20 -6.37 -23.38
CA THR A 175 -7.67 -6.04 -22.04
C THR A 175 -7.50 -7.29 -21.17
N SER A 176 -6.74 -7.17 -20.07
CA SER A 176 -6.54 -8.23 -19.07
C SER A 176 -7.87 -8.72 -18.48
N GLU A 177 -8.81 -7.80 -18.32
CA GLU A 177 -10.15 -8.05 -17.77
C GLU A 177 -10.98 -8.91 -18.72
N ASP A 178 -10.94 -8.62 -20.03
CA ASP A 178 -11.65 -9.39 -21.05
C ASP A 178 -11.16 -10.84 -21.11
N ILE A 179 -9.85 -11.07 -20.93
CA ILE A 179 -9.26 -12.41 -20.89
C ILE A 179 -9.80 -13.19 -19.68
N THR A 180 -9.93 -12.52 -18.53
CA THR A 180 -10.46 -13.15 -17.31
C THR A 180 -11.92 -13.56 -17.49
N ILE A 181 -12.72 -12.71 -18.13
CA ILE A 181 -14.11 -13.00 -18.47
C ILE A 181 -14.23 -14.17 -19.46
N LEU A 182 -13.43 -14.15 -20.54
CA LEU A 182 -13.39 -15.24 -21.53
C LEU A 182 -12.99 -16.58 -20.92
N ASN A 183 -12.07 -16.57 -19.94
CA ASN A 183 -11.66 -17.75 -19.19
C ASN A 183 -12.80 -18.28 -18.31
N ALA A 184 -13.48 -17.39 -17.58
CA ALA A 184 -14.60 -17.76 -16.72
C ALA A 184 -15.76 -18.38 -17.53
N LEU A 185 -15.99 -17.88 -18.75
CA LEU A 185 -16.99 -18.43 -19.68
C LEU A 185 -16.53 -19.68 -20.42
N GLY A 186 -15.29 -20.13 -20.23
CA GLY A 186 -14.74 -21.33 -20.89
C GLY A 186 -14.53 -21.18 -22.39
N LEU A 187 -14.59 -19.96 -22.93
CA LEU A 187 -14.46 -19.68 -24.36
C LEU A 187 -13.02 -19.81 -24.88
N LYS A 188 -12.03 -19.82 -23.98
CA LYS A 188 -10.60 -19.90 -24.33
C LYS A 188 -10.08 -21.33 -24.51
N ASN A 189 -10.66 -22.31 -23.84
CA ASN A 189 -10.13 -23.67 -23.81
C ASN A 189 -11.22 -24.67 -24.20
N PRO A 190 -11.15 -25.30 -25.39
CA PRO A 190 -11.98 -26.46 -25.67
C PRO A 190 -11.54 -27.56 -24.70
N LYS A 191 -12.24 -27.68 -23.57
CA LYS A 191 -12.04 -28.81 -22.65
C LYS A 191 -12.20 -30.08 -23.47
N ILE A 192 -11.23 -30.99 -23.37
CA ILE A 192 -11.32 -32.31 -24.01
C ILE A 192 -12.54 -32.99 -23.39
N ASN A 193 -13.65 -32.96 -24.11
CA ASN A 193 -14.89 -33.55 -23.67
C ASN A 193 -14.76 -35.07 -23.82
N PHE A 194 -14.35 -35.75 -22.74
CA PHE A 194 -14.27 -37.22 -22.68
C PHE A 194 -15.58 -37.88 -23.13
N SER A 195 -16.73 -37.25 -22.87
CA SER A 195 -18.04 -37.70 -23.34
C SER A 195 -18.19 -37.67 -24.87
N ASN A 196 -17.57 -36.72 -25.56
CA ASN A 196 -17.57 -36.68 -27.03
C ASN A 196 -16.69 -37.81 -27.60
N ILE A 197 -15.52 -38.06 -26.99
CA ILE A 197 -14.62 -39.13 -27.41
C ILE A 197 -15.28 -40.50 -27.24
N ILE A 198 -15.90 -40.77 -26.08
CA ILE A 198 -16.56 -42.06 -25.84
C ILE A 198 -17.74 -42.28 -26.81
N GLY A 199 -18.48 -41.22 -27.13
CA GLY A 199 -19.57 -41.28 -28.11
C GLY A 199 -19.07 -41.64 -29.52
N ILE A 200 -17.99 -41.01 -29.98
CA ILE A 200 -17.37 -41.33 -31.29
C ILE A 200 -16.87 -42.77 -31.33
N ILE A 201 -16.22 -43.25 -30.26
CA ILE A 201 -15.73 -44.63 -30.19
C ILE A 201 -16.91 -45.61 -30.22
N MET A 202 -17.96 -45.35 -29.42
CA MET A 202 -19.13 -46.21 -29.35
C MET A 202 -19.84 -46.32 -30.70
N ILE A 203 -20.09 -45.20 -31.39
CA ILE A 203 -20.78 -45.23 -32.68
C ILE A 203 -19.92 -45.87 -33.77
N THR A 204 -18.60 -45.62 -33.77
CA THR A 204 -17.66 -46.25 -34.71
C THR A 204 -17.61 -47.76 -34.50
N ALA A 205 -17.58 -48.21 -33.25
CA ALA A 205 -17.62 -49.63 -32.90
C ALA A 205 -18.94 -50.28 -33.34
N LEU A 206 -20.07 -49.60 -33.16
CA LEU A 206 -21.37 -50.08 -33.63
C LEU A 206 -21.41 -50.22 -35.16
N CYS A 207 -20.91 -49.22 -35.91
CA CYS A 207 -20.79 -49.31 -37.37
C CYS A 207 -19.89 -50.46 -37.82
N LEU A 208 -18.73 -50.64 -37.17
CA LEU A 208 -17.82 -51.75 -37.46
C LEU A 208 -18.47 -53.10 -37.16
N LEU A 209 -19.25 -53.21 -36.09
CA LEU A 209 -19.98 -54.43 -35.75
C LEU A 209 -21.01 -54.79 -36.83
N VAL A 210 -21.74 -53.80 -37.37
CA VAL A 210 -22.67 -54.03 -38.48
C VAL A 210 -21.92 -54.52 -39.73
N VAL A 211 -20.79 -53.89 -40.06
CA VAL A 211 -19.94 -54.31 -41.19
C VAL A 211 -19.39 -55.71 -40.99
N PHE A 212 -18.97 -56.04 -39.76
CA PHE A 212 -18.44 -57.36 -39.42
C PHE A 212 -19.49 -58.46 -39.53
N LEU A 213 -20.71 -58.21 -39.04
CA LEU A 213 -21.86 -59.11 -39.22
C LEU A 213 -22.21 -59.29 -40.69
N TYR A 214 -22.18 -58.20 -41.47
CA TYR A 214 -22.40 -58.26 -42.91
C TYR A 214 -21.35 -59.11 -43.63
N LEU A 215 -20.06 -58.92 -43.32
CA LEU A 215 -18.97 -59.74 -43.88
C LEU A 215 -19.11 -61.21 -43.47
N SER A 216 -19.46 -61.49 -42.21
CA SER A 216 -19.62 -62.85 -41.71
C SER A 216 -20.75 -63.61 -42.41
N TYR A 217 -21.85 -62.94 -42.75
CA TYR A 217 -23.00 -63.58 -43.39
C TYR A 217 -22.88 -63.69 -44.93
N PHE A 218 -22.37 -62.64 -45.60
CA PHE A 218 -22.36 -62.57 -47.07
C PHE A 218 -21.03 -62.91 -47.72
N TYR A 219 -19.89 -62.75 -47.01
CA TYR A 219 -18.55 -62.94 -47.56
C TYR A 219 -17.62 -63.67 -46.57
N PRO A 220 -17.90 -64.94 -46.24
CA PRO A 220 -17.13 -65.71 -45.26
C PRO A 220 -15.64 -65.82 -45.63
N ASP A 221 -15.31 -65.89 -46.93
CA ASP A 221 -13.92 -65.92 -47.41
C ASP A 221 -13.11 -64.67 -47.02
N ILE A 222 -13.74 -63.50 -46.95
CA ILE A 222 -13.08 -62.24 -46.54
C ILE A 222 -12.99 -62.17 -45.01
N TYR A 223 -13.99 -62.73 -44.32
CA TYR A 223 -14.07 -62.78 -42.87
C TYR A 223 -12.99 -63.67 -42.23
N GLU A 224 -12.69 -64.83 -42.83
CA GLU A 224 -11.63 -65.73 -42.33
C GLU A 224 -10.22 -65.17 -42.50
N ASN A 225 -10.03 -64.21 -43.42
CA ASN A 225 -8.77 -63.54 -43.64
C ASN A 225 -8.52 -62.42 -42.60
N VAL A 226 -7.92 -62.79 -41.47
CA VAL A 226 -7.58 -61.87 -40.35
C VAL A 226 -6.83 -60.60 -40.82
N ASN A 227 -5.93 -60.73 -41.80
CA ASN A 227 -5.19 -59.59 -42.34
C ASN A 227 -6.10 -58.54 -43.02
N LYS A 228 -7.15 -58.97 -43.74
CA LYS A 228 -8.10 -58.06 -44.40
C LYS A 228 -9.00 -57.36 -43.39
N LEU A 229 -9.38 -58.07 -42.33
CA LEU A 229 -10.16 -57.54 -41.21
C LEU A 229 -9.38 -56.47 -40.43
N ILE A 230 -8.10 -56.74 -40.14
CA ILE A 230 -7.21 -55.77 -39.49
C ILE A 230 -7.02 -54.53 -40.38
N LEU A 231 -6.80 -54.72 -41.68
CA LEU A 231 -6.65 -53.62 -42.64
C LEU A 231 -7.90 -52.71 -42.66
N LEU A 232 -9.10 -53.30 -42.71
CA LEU A 232 -10.36 -52.56 -42.67
C LEU A 232 -10.52 -51.77 -41.35
N GLY A 233 -10.14 -52.35 -40.22
CA GLY A 233 -10.14 -51.68 -38.92
C GLY A 233 -9.19 -50.48 -38.88
N ILE A 234 -7.96 -50.65 -39.39
CA ILE A 234 -6.97 -49.57 -39.48
C ILE A 234 -7.47 -48.42 -40.37
N ILE A 235 -8.03 -48.74 -41.53
CA ILE A 235 -8.60 -47.74 -42.46
C ILE A 235 -9.74 -46.97 -41.79
N SER A 236 -10.63 -47.66 -41.08
CA SER A 236 -11.74 -47.02 -40.35
C SER A 236 -11.23 -46.03 -39.30
N ILE A 237 -10.27 -46.45 -38.47
CA ILE A 237 -9.64 -45.58 -37.45
C ILE A 237 -8.95 -44.38 -38.12
N PHE A 238 -8.22 -44.61 -39.22
CA PHE A 238 -7.51 -43.56 -39.94
C PHE A 238 -8.47 -42.50 -40.52
N VAL A 239 -9.58 -42.93 -41.13
CA VAL A 239 -10.61 -42.04 -41.66
C VAL A 239 -11.26 -41.21 -40.55
N VAL A 240 -11.58 -41.83 -39.41
CA VAL A 240 -12.15 -41.11 -38.25
C VAL A 240 -11.16 -40.09 -37.70
N LEU A 241 -9.87 -40.42 -37.64
CA LEU A 241 -8.82 -39.50 -37.21
C LEU A 241 -8.71 -38.30 -38.17
N LEU A 242 -8.66 -38.55 -39.48
CA LEU A 242 -8.65 -37.47 -40.48
C LEU A 242 -9.91 -36.62 -40.39
N ALA A 243 -11.08 -37.23 -40.25
CA ALA A 243 -12.35 -36.51 -40.11
C ALA A 243 -12.34 -35.62 -38.86
N LYS A 244 -11.77 -36.08 -37.74
CA LYS A 244 -11.63 -35.27 -36.53
C LYS A 244 -10.72 -34.06 -36.74
N ILE A 245 -9.59 -34.25 -37.41
CA ILE A 245 -8.66 -33.15 -37.72
C ILE A 245 -9.31 -32.15 -38.68
N ALA A 246 -9.92 -32.63 -39.76
CA ALA A 246 -10.61 -31.79 -40.74
C ALA A 246 -11.75 -30.97 -40.12
N SER A 247 -12.51 -31.57 -39.19
CA SER A 247 -13.62 -30.88 -38.50
C SER A 247 -13.19 -29.66 -37.69
N GLN A 248 -11.93 -29.59 -37.24
CA GLN A 248 -11.40 -28.42 -36.53
C GLN A 248 -11.15 -27.24 -37.47
N ALA A 249 -10.83 -27.51 -38.74
CA ALA A 249 -10.61 -26.46 -39.73
C ALA A 249 -11.93 -26.01 -40.37
N SER A 250 -12.76 -26.94 -40.85
CA SER A 250 -14.06 -26.66 -41.46
C SER A 250 -14.87 -27.94 -41.67
N GLY A 251 -16.18 -27.90 -41.39
CA GLY A 251 -17.09 -29.02 -41.64
C GLY A 251 -17.21 -29.43 -43.11
N TYR A 252 -16.80 -28.56 -44.04
CA TYR A 252 -16.83 -28.85 -45.48
C TYR A 252 -15.68 -29.77 -45.95
N LEU A 253 -14.65 -30.00 -45.12
CA LEU A 253 -13.49 -30.85 -45.46
C LEU A 253 -13.66 -32.32 -45.05
N MET A 254 -14.89 -32.80 -44.84
CA MET A 254 -15.12 -34.18 -44.40
C MET A 254 -14.66 -35.21 -45.47
N PRO A 255 -13.79 -36.17 -45.12
CA PRO A 255 -13.20 -37.13 -46.07
C PRO A 255 -14.15 -38.30 -46.40
N VAL A 256 -15.44 -38.06 -46.62
CA VAL A 256 -16.45 -39.12 -46.86
C VAL A 256 -16.14 -39.89 -48.15
N ALA A 257 -15.75 -39.18 -49.21
CA ALA A 257 -15.38 -39.80 -50.49
C ALA A 257 -14.10 -40.68 -50.36
N ALA A 258 -13.11 -40.21 -49.59
CA ALA A 258 -11.90 -40.98 -49.34
C ALA A 258 -12.18 -42.25 -48.53
N ALA A 259 -13.12 -42.19 -47.58
CA ALA A 259 -13.58 -43.34 -46.82
C ALA A 259 -14.16 -44.43 -47.74
N SER A 260 -15.10 -44.07 -48.61
CA SER A 260 -15.70 -45.01 -49.56
C SER A 260 -14.68 -45.62 -50.52
N MET A 261 -13.71 -44.82 -50.98
CA MET A 261 -12.68 -45.26 -51.92
C MET A 261 -11.69 -46.23 -51.26
N LEU A 262 -11.22 -45.94 -50.04
CA LEU A 262 -10.30 -46.81 -49.31
C LEU A 262 -10.94 -48.15 -48.92
N ILE A 263 -12.23 -48.12 -48.54
CA ILE A 263 -12.99 -49.35 -48.27
C ILE A 263 -13.13 -50.18 -49.54
N ALA A 264 -13.47 -49.56 -50.67
CA ALA A 264 -13.59 -50.25 -51.95
C ALA A 264 -12.27 -50.89 -52.39
N ILE A 265 -11.15 -50.17 -52.27
CA ILE A 265 -9.82 -50.71 -52.59
C ILE A 265 -9.44 -51.87 -51.66
N SER A 266 -9.73 -51.73 -50.36
CA SER A 266 -9.40 -52.78 -49.37
C SER A 266 -10.23 -54.05 -49.52
N LEU A 267 -11.47 -53.93 -50.01
CA LEU A 267 -12.40 -55.05 -50.13
C LEU A 267 -12.35 -55.73 -51.51
N SER A 268 -11.89 -55.03 -52.55
CA SER A 268 -11.76 -55.56 -53.90
C SER A 268 -10.74 -56.70 -53.94
N PRO A 269 -11.15 -57.96 -54.21
CA PRO A 269 -10.23 -59.08 -54.28
C PRO A 269 -9.46 -59.17 -55.61
N ASN A 270 -9.64 -58.23 -56.54
CA ASN A 270 -9.12 -58.30 -57.90
C ASN A 270 -8.73 -56.92 -58.44
N ILE A 271 -7.47 -56.57 -58.23
CA ILE A 271 -6.63 -55.93 -59.25
C ILE A 271 -5.26 -56.59 -59.09
N ALA A 272 -4.79 -57.17 -60.20
CA ALA A 272 -3.67 -58.10 -60.33
C ALA A 272 -2.36 -57.65 -59.68
#